data_AF-H6RHV5-F1
#
_entry.id   AF-H6RHV5-F1
#
_cell.length_a   1.000
_cell.length_b   1.000
_cell.length_c   1.000
_cell.angle_alpha   90.00
_cell.angle_beta   90.00
_cell.angle_gamma   90.00
#
_symmetry.space_group_name_H-M   'P 1'
#
loop_
_entity.id
_entity.type
_entity.pdbx_description
1 polymer ?
#
loop_
_entity_poly.entity_id
_entity_poly.type
_entity_poly.pdbx_seq_one_letter_code
_entity_poly.pdbx_strand_id
1 'polypeptide(L)'
;MFNEINFIFCLEFSLCCGNWISDSISNFYKTYKGPLFFGTTIDFESLAKQIPKNATTVIIRMGRMPYMDQSGLYVMEDVLIDLVNEGKMVLLVNILNQPKYMMEQIDIMPDLMPKERMFIDFNASMVWIKAN
;
A
#
# COMPACT_ATOMS: atom_id res chain seq x y z
N MET A 1 12.93 -6.96 22.26
CA MET A 1 13.73 -6.83 21.02
C MET A 1 12.81 -7.09 19.83
N PHE A 2 11.87 -6.18 19.56
CA PHE A 2 11.04 -6.18 18.34
C PHE A 2 10.62 -4.72 18.11
N ASN A 3 11.55 -3.90 17.61
CA ASN A 3 11.23 -2.59 17.04
C ASN A 3 10.95 -2.83 15.55
N GLU A 4 9.78 -3.37 15.24
CA GLU A 4 9.36 -3.53 13.84
C GLU A 4 8.81 -2.21 13.35
N ILE A 5 9.40 -1.70 12.27
CA ILE A 5 9.02 -0.45 11.63
C ILE A 5 7.91 -0.78 10.64
N ASN A 6 6.66 -0.58 11.06
CA ASN A 6 5.53 -0.68 10.15
C ASN A 6 5.46 0.60 9.31
N PHE A 7 5.64 0.46 8.00
CA PHE A 7 5.47 1.55 7.07
C PHE A 7 4.02 1.58 6.58
N ILE A 8 3.36 2.73 6.73
CA ILE A 8 1.98 2.89 6.31
C ILE A 8 1.94 3.91 5.17
N PHE A 9 1.81 3.43 3.94
CA PHE A 9 1.49 4.29 2.80
C PHE A 9 0.00 4.68 2.86
N CYS A 10 -0.25 5.78 3.57
CA CYS A 10 -1.58 6.21 3.97
C CYS A 10 -2.05 7.41 3.15
N LEU A 11 -3.11 7.27 2.35
CA LEU A 11 -3.71 8.38 1.57
C LEU A 11 -4.48 9.41 2.43
N GLU A 12 -4.48 9.28 3.76
CA GLU A 12 -5.11 10.19 4.73
C GLU A 12 -4.33 10.35 6.03
N PHE A 13 -4.18 11.60 6.47
CA PHE A 13 -3.62 11.96 7.77
C PHE A 13 -4.64 11.86 8.93
N SER A 14 -5.95 11.98 8.67
CA SER A 14 -6.92 12.26 9.75
C SER A 14 -7.44 11.04 10.53
N LEU A 15 -7.18 9.81 10.10
CA LEU A 15 -7.66 8.60 10.79
C LEU A 15 -6.61 7.95 11.70
N CYS A 16 -5.35 8.38 11.65
CA CYS A 16 -4.30 7.82 12.50
C CYS A 16 -4.31 8.42 13.92
N CYS A 17 -4.84 9.62 14.11
CA CYS A 17 -4.76 10.31 15.41
C CYS A 17 -5.85 9.93 16.43
N GLY A 18 -6.74 8.98 16.13
CA GLY A 18 -7.80 8.54 17.03
C GLY A 18 -7.37 7.40 17.96
N ASN A 19 -6.66 7.71 19.05
CA ASN A 19 -6.52 6.91 20.29
C ASN A 19 -6.11 5.41 20.23
N TRP A 20 -5.60 4.87 19.12
CA TRP A 20 -5.11 3.48 19.05
C TRP A 20 -3.62 3.33 18.66
N ILE A 21 -2.91 4.44 18.44
CA ILE A 21 -1.47 4.44 18.16
C ILE A 21 -0.72 4.78 19.45
N SER A 22 -0.79 3.88 20.43
CA SER A 22 0.05 3.97 21.63
C SER A 22 1.32 3.14 21.45
N ASP A 23 2.46 3.83 21.49
CA ASP A 23 3.75 3.38 22.02
C ASP A 23 4.25 1.99 21.57
N SER A 24 5.01 1.91 20.47
CA SER A 24 6.11 0.93 20.22
C SER A 24 6.60 0.89 18.77
N ILE A 25 5.88 1.46 17.81
CA ILE A 25 6.14 1.27 16.37
C ILE A 25 6.55 2.61 15.75
N SER A 26 7.75 2.70 15.17
CA SER A 26 8.11 3.84 14.35
C SER A 26 7.36 3.75 13.02
N ASN A 27 6.32 4.57 12.87
CA ASN A 27 5.50 4.59 11.66
C ASN A 27 5.97 5.72 10.74
N PHE A 28 6.28 5.39 9.48
CA PHE A 28 6.46 6.41 8.43
C PHE A 28 5.20 6.45 7.58
N TYR A 29 4.70 7.66 7.35
CA TYR A 29 3.48 7.90 6.57
C TYR A 29 3.75 8.77 5.34
N LYS A 30 3.18 8.37 4.21
CA LYS A 30 3.12 9.18 2.99
C LYS A 30 1.75 9.07 2.36
N THR A 31 1.30 10.19 1.79
CA THR A 31 -0.03 10.33 1.21
C THR A 31 0.07 10.61 -0.27
N TYR A 32 -0.40 9.67 -1.07
CA TYR A 32 -0.84 9.92 -2.44
C TYR A 32 -2.35 10.23 -2.42
N LYS A 33 -2.87 11.01 -3.37
CA LYS A 33 -4.31 11.28 -3.46
C LYS A 33 -4.69 11.39 -4.93
N GLY A 34 -5.72 10.65 -5.33
CA GLY A 34 -6.28 10.74 -6.66
C GLY A 34 -6.00 9.51 -7.53
N PRO A 35 -6.42 9.57 -8.80
CA PRO A 35 -6.29 8.45 -9.73
C PRO A 35 -4.84 8.23 -10.15
N LEU A 36 -4.46 7.01 -10.49
CA LEU A 36 -3.11 6.66 -10.97
C LEU A 36 -3.14 6.49 -12.49
N PHE A 37 -2.69 7.50 -13.21
CA PHE A 37 -2.72 7.55 -14.66
C PHE A 37 -1.45 8.22 -15.17
N PHE A 38 -1.27 8.32 -16.49
CA PHE A 38 -0.01 8.81 -17.09
C PHE A 38 0.52 10.13 -16.49
N GLY A 39 -0.36 11.04 -16.08
CA GLY A 39 0.03 12.33 -15.49
C GLY A 39 0.47 12.29 -14.02
N THR A 40 0.21 11.19 -13.31
CA THR A 40 0.45 11.07 -11.85
C THR A 40 1.39 9.94 -11.46
N THR A 41 1.84 9.13 -12.43
CA THR A 41 2.79 8.03 -12.24
C THR A 41 4.10 8.49 -11.59
N ILE A 42 4.65 9.62 -12.06
CA ILE A 42 5.92 10.18 -11.55
C ILE A 42 5.84 10.47 -10.05
N ASP A 43 4.73 11.07 -9.60
CA ASP A 43 4.53 11.41 -8.20
C ASP A 43 4.40 10.14 -7.34
N PHE A 44 3.70 9.12 -7.85
CA PHE A 44 3.54 7.84 -7.17
C PHE A 44 4.89 7.11 -7.03
N GLU A 45 5.68 7.00 -8.10
CA GLU A 45 7.02 6.41 -8.04
C GLU A 45 7.94 7.16 -7.08
N SER A 46 7.92 8.49 -7.12
CA SER A 46 8.73 9.34 -6.22
C SER A 46 8.36 9.11 -4.75
N LEU A 47 7.07 8.89 -4.48
CA LEU A 47 6.59 8.55 -3.16
C LEU A 47 7.02 7.13 -2.73
N ALA A 48 6.98 6.16 -3.64
CA ALA A 48 7.45 4.80 -3.37
C ALA A 48 8.96 4.76 -3.04
N LYS A 49 9.78 5.54 -3.77
CA LYS A 49 11.23 5.65 -3.52
C LYS A 49 11.59 6.26 -2.15
N GLN A 50 10.65 6.92 -1.49
CA GLN A 50 10.84 7.47 -0.14
C GLN A 50 10.58 6.44 0.97
N ILE A 51 10.19 5.21 0.63
CA ILE A 51 10.02 4.13 1.60
C ILE A 51 11.39 3.81 2.23
N PRO A 52 11.56 3.94 3.56
CA PRO A 52 12.77 3.56 4.26
C PRO A 52 13.14 2.11 3.99
N LYS A 53 14.43 1.87 3.75
CA LYS A 53 14.96 0.52 3.50
C LYS A 53 14.70 -0.46 4.65
N ASN A 54 14.64 0.06 5.88
CA ASN A 54 14.39 -0.71 7.11
C ASN A 54 12.90 -0.97 7.40
N ALA A 55 11.98 -0.50 6.55
CA ALA A 55 10.58 -0.89 6.65
C ALA A 55 10.42 -2.38 6.37
N THR A 56 9.70 -3.09 7.22
CA THR A 56 9.40 -4.53 7.06
C THR A 56 8.06 -4.77 6.40
N THR A 57 7.06 -3.93 6.72
CA THR A 57 5.70 -4.03 6.23
C THR A 57 5.27 -2.72 5.58
N VAL A 58 4.63 -2.79 4.41
CA VAL A 58 4.12 -1.64 3.65
C VAL A 58 2.62 -1.81 3.43
N ILE A 59 1.81 -0.91 3.99
CA ILE A 59 0.36 -0.90 3.77
C ILE A 59 0.01 0.17 2.74
N ILE A 60 -0.51 -0.20 1.58
CA ILE A 60 -0.98 0.72 0.54
C ILE A 60 -2.50 0.84 0.62
N ARG A 61 -2.98 2.00 1.09
CA ARG A 61 -4.42 2.30 1.09
C ARG A 61 -4.82 2.78 -0.30
N MET A 62 -5.81 2.14 -0.93
CA MET A 62 -6.25 2.40 -2.30
C MET A 62 -7.61 3.11 -2.39
N GLY A 63 -8.24 3.40 -1.24
CA GLY A 63 -9.59 3.97 -1.19
C GLY A 63 -9.75 5.39 -1.76
N ARG A 64 -8.65 6.06 -2.11
CA ARG A 64 -8.63 7.38 -2.78
C ARG A 64 -8.03 7.32 -4.18
N MET A 65 -7.93 6.12 -4.75
CA MET A 65 -7.49 5.88 -6.12
C MET A 65 -8.69 5.36 -6.92
N PRO A 66 -9.60 6.25 -7.38
CA PRO A 66 -10.85 5.83 -8.03
C PRO A 66 -10.64 5.25 -9.43
N TYR A 67 -9.48 5.49 -10.03
CA TYR A 67 -9.19 5.14 -11.40
C TYR A 67 -7.70 4.83 -11.58
N MET A 68 -7.41 3.78 -12.36
CA MET A 68 -6.10 3.50 -12.92
C MET A 68 -6.16 3.27 -14.43
N ASP A 69 -5.22 3.81 -15.19
CA ASP A 69 -5.02 3.45 -16.59
C ASP A 69 -3.91 2.39 -16.74
N GLN A 70 -3.58 2.03 -17.99
CA GLN A 70 -2.52 1.07 -18.28
C GLN A 70 -1.15 1.54 -17.78
N SER A 71 -0.83 2.82 -17.92
CA SER A 71 0.45 3.35 -17.43
C SER A 71 0.54 3.35 -15.91
N GLY A 72 -0.57 3.61 -15.24
CA GLY A 72 -0.68 3.51 -13.79
C GLY A 72 -0.55 2.08 -13.28
N LEU A 73 -1.13 1.12 -14.00
CA LEU A 73 -0.97 -0.30 -13.71
C LEU A 73 0.50 -0.75 -13.77
N TYR A 74 1.24 -0.39 -14.83
CA TYR A 74 2.64 -0.76 -14.95
C TYR A 74 3.49 -0.19 -13.82
N VAL A 75 3.25 1.07 -13.46
CA VAL A 75 3.95 1.70 -12.34
C VAL A 75 3.59 1.08 -10.99
N MET A 76 2.32 0.69 -10.80
CA MET A 76 1.92 -0.08 -9.60
C MET A 76 2.64 -1.42 -9.55
N GLU A 77 2.68 -2.17 -10.66
CA GLU A 77 3.36 -3.45 -10.76
C GLU A 77 4.84 -3.34 -10.43
N ASP A 78 5.55 -2.40 -11.07
CA ASP A 78 6.98 -2.16 -10.85
C ASP A 78 7.26 -1.84 -9.37
N VAL A 79 6.47 -0.94 -8.76
CA VAL A 79 6.62 -0.59 -7.34
C VAL A 79 6.36 -1.79 -6.43
N LEU A 80 5.34 -2.61 -6.72
CA LEU A 80 5.04 -3.80 -5.93
C LEU A 80 6.17 -4.84 -6.05
N ILE A 81 6.69 -5.07 -7.25
CA ILE A 81 7.83 -5.97 -7.50
C ILE A 81 9.06 -5.50 -6.73
N ASP A 82 9.39 -4.21 -6.80
CA ASP A 82 10.54 -3.65 -6.07
C ASP A 82 10.41 -3.88 -4.56
N LEU A 83 9.24 -3.62 -3.99
CA LEU A 83 9.00 -3.83 -2.56
C LEU A 83 9.10 -5.31 -2.16
N VAL A 84 8.55 -6.21 -2.97
CA VAL A 84 8.63 -7.66 -2.73
C VAL A 84 10.09 -8.15 -2.84
N ASN A 85 10.84 -7.67 -3.83
CA ASN A 85 12.26 -7.99 -4.01
C ASN A 85 13.13 -7.45 -2.87
N GLU A 86 12.74 -6.33 -2.25
CA GLU A 86 13.34 -5.81 -1.03
C GLU A 86 12.95 -6.60 0.24
N GLY A 87 12.17 -7.67 0.11
CA GLY A 87 11.72 -8.51 1.22
C GLY A 87 10.63 -7.85 2.07
N LYS A 88 9.95 -6.82 1.56
CA LYS A 88 8.89 -6.11 2.30
C LYS A 88 7.56 -6.83 2.16
N MET A 89 6.82 -6.88 3.25
CA MET A 89 5.47 -7.41 3.29
C MET A 89 4.48 -6.34 2.83
N VAL A 90 3.95 -6.45 1.62
CA VAL A 90 3.02 -5.46 1.05
C VAL A 90 1.57 -5.87 1.27
N LEU A 91 0.75 -4.97 1.80
CA LEU A 91 -0.70 -5.15 1.98
C LEU A 91 -1.48 -4.08 1.21
N LEU A 92 -2.51 -4.48 0.46
CA LEU A 92 -3.42 -3.56 -0.23
C LEU A 92 -4.72 -3.41 0.57
N VAL A 93 -5.17 -2.18 0.79
CA VAL A 93 -6.35 -1.89 1.62
C VAL A 93 -7.35 -1.04 0.87
N ASN A 94 -8.63 -1.41 0.91
CA ASN A 94 -9.75 -0.67 0.33
C ASN A 94 -9.57 -0.39 -1.17
N ILE A 95 -9.33 -1.45 -1.94
CA ILE A 95 -9.22 -1.37 -3.41
C ILE A 95 -10.61 -1.10 -3.99
N LEU A 96 -10.74 -0.02 -4.76
CA LEU A 96 -11.99 0.32 -5.45
C LEU A 96 -12.21 -0.57 -6.67
N ASN A 97 -13.46 -0.66 -7.14
CA ASN A 97 -13.88 -1.61 -8.19
C ASN A 97 -13.06 -1.49 -9.48
N GLN A 98 -12.83 -0.27 -9.99
CA GLN A 98 -12.09 -0.08 -11.23
C GLN A 98 -10.61 -0.48 -11.08
N PRO A 99 -9.84 0.02 -10.09
CA PRO A 99 -8.46 -0.44 -9.88
C PRO A 99 -8.36 -1.95 -9.68
N LYS A 100 -9.29 -2.54 -8.93
CA LYS A 100 -9.34 -3.99 -8.69
C LYS A 100 -9.47 -4.75 -10.01
N TYR A 101 -10.48 -4.40 -10.81
CA TYR A 101 -10.69 -4.99 -12.12
C TYR A 101 -9.44 -4.87 -12.98
N MET A 102 -8.84 -3.68 -13.04
CA MET A 102 -7.64 -3.42 -13.83
C MET A 102 -6.44 -4.28 -13.39
N MET A 103 -6.21 -4.46 -12.08
CA MET A 103 -5.14 -5.31 -11.56
C MET A 103 -5.37 -6.81 -11.79
N GLU A 104 -6.63 -7.25 -11.78
CA GLU A 104 -6.99 -8.63 -12.13
C GLU A 104 -6.82 -8.91 -13.63
N GLN A 105 -6.91 -7.91 -14.50
CA GLN A 105 -6.75 -8.11 -15.95
C GLN A 105 -5.30 -8.37 -16.41
N ILE A 106 -4.31 -7.97 -15.61
CA ILE A 106 -2.89 -8.14 -15.91
C ILE A 106 -2.18 -9.03 -14.89
N ASP A 107 -2.95 -9.84 -14.16
CA ASP A 107 -2.47 -10.82 -13.19
C ASP A 107 -1.63 -10.26 -12.02
N ILE A 108 -1.62 -8.95 -11.75
CA ILE A 108 -1.13 -8.41 -10.46
C ILE A 108 -1.88 -9.08 -9.31
N MET A 109 -3.19 -9.28 -9.50
CA MET A 109 -4.04 -10.05 -8.59
C MET A 109 -4.50 -11.33 -9.29
N PRO A 110 -4.26 -12.53 -8.75
CA PRO A 110 -3.66 -12.83 -7.45
C PRO A 110 -2.13 -13.09 -7.47
N ASP A 111 -1.47 -13.05 -8.61
CA ASP A 111 -0.14 -13.67 -8.74
C ASP A 111 0.95 -12.90 -7.99
N LEU A 112 1.00 -11.57 -8.16
CA LEU A 112 1.93 -10.72 -7.42
C LEU A 112 1.41 -10.43 -6.01
N MET A 113 0.11 -10.16 -5.90
CA MET A 113 -0.57 -9.85 -4.65
C MET A 113 -1.59 -10.96 -4.32
N PRO A 114 -1.29 -11.85 -3.36
CA PRO A 114 -2.23 -12.89 -2.95
C PRO A 114 -3.40 -12.30 -2.16
N LYS A 115 -4.56 -12.97 -2.20
CA LYS A 115 -5.82 -12.46 -1.61
C LYS A 115 -5.71 -12.21 -0.11
N GLU A 116 -4.88 -12.97 0.58
CA GLU A 116 -4.63 -12.86 2.03
C GLU A 116 -3.94 -11.54 2.40
N ARG A 117 -3.32 -10.85 1.44
CA ARG A 117 -2.68 -9.54 1.61
C ARG A 117 -3.58 -8.38 1.15
N MET A 118 -4.86 -8.66 0.90
CA MET A 118 -5.84 -7.65 0.50
C MET A 118 -6.94 -7.52 1.55
N PHE A 119 -7.23 -6.30 1.95
CA PHE A 119 -8.20 -6.03 3.02
C PHE A 119 -9.23 -5.01 2.59
N ILE A 120 -10.45 -5.17 3.09
CA ILE A 120 -11.56 -4.24 2.85
C ILE A 120 -11.29 -2.91 3.58
N ASP A 121 -10.71 -2.98 4.78
CA ASP A 121 -10.40 -1.83 5.60
C ASP A 121 -9.06 -1.95 6.33
N PHE A 122 -8.61 -0.83 6.88
CA PHE A 122 -7.33 -0.73 7.55
C PHE A 122 -7.28 -1.53 8.87
N ASN A 123 -8.39 -1.61 9.60
CA ASN A 123 -8.42 -2.33 10.87
C ASN A 123 -8.21 -3.83 10.64
N ALA A 124 -8.82 -4.39 9.59
CA ALA A 124 -8.61 -5.78 9.19
C ALA A 124 -7.13 -6.06 8.89
N SER A 125 -6.43 -5.17 8.17
CA SER A 125 -4.98 -5.33 7.94
C SER A 125 -4.17 -5.30 9.23
N MET A 126 -4.53 -4.44 10.19
CA MET A 126 -3.81 -4.34 11.47
C MET A 126 -4.02 -5.56 12.36
N VAL A 127 -5.23 -6.14 12.35
CA VAL A 127 -5.50 -7.41 13.04
C VAL A 127 -4.66 -8.52 12.43
N TRP A 128 -4.56 -8.58 11.10
CA TRP A 128 -3.76 -9.57 10.40
C TRP A 128 -2.26 -9.43 10.70
N ILE A 129 -1.72 -8.21 10.69
CA ILE A 129 -0.31 -7.93 11.05
C ILE A 129 -0.02 -8.37 12.49
N LYS A 130 -0.93 -8.17 13.44
CA LYS A 130 -0.69 -8.59 14.83
C LYS A 130 -0.69 -10.11 15.02
N ALA A 131 -1.24 -10.84 14.07
CA ALA A 131 -1.37 -12.29 14.13
C ALA A 131 -0.24 -13.04 13.40
N ASN A 132 0.62 -12.34 12.66
CA ASN A 132 1.71 -12.89 11.85
C ASN A 132 3.03 -12.19 12.17
#